data_AF-A0A2P2K2K2-F1
#
_entry.id   AF-A0A2P2K2K2-F1
#
_cell.length_a   1.000
_cell.length_b   1.000
_cell.length_c   1.000
_cell.angle_alpha   90.00
_cell.angle_beta   90.00
_cell.angle_gamma   90.00
#
_symmetry.space_group_name_H-M   'P 1'
#
loop_
_entity.id
_entity.type
_entity.pdbx_description
1 polymer ?
#
loop_
_entity_poly.entity_id
_entity_poly.type
_entity_poly.pdbx_seq_one_letter_code
_entity_poly.pdbx_strand_id
1 'polypeptide(L)'
;MLCLLKSLYFCMNLQEPPERPKSNNPTGITDIENFQLWSLSGESCPDGTIPIRRTTEQDMLRASSVRRFGRRVRGRHVRRDTNSNGHEHAVGFVAGDQYYGAKASINVWAPHVANLNEFSLSQIWVISGSFGDDLNTIESGWQVSPEMYGDSHPRFFTYWTTDSYQATGCYNLLCSGFVQTNSRIAIGAAISPTSSYGGGQFDISLLIWKDPKHGNWWLQFGSGVLVGYWPSFLFTRLRDYATMVQFGGEIVNTSPSASHTSTQMGSGHFAGEGFGKASYFRNLQVVDWDNNLIPPSNLKVLADRPNCYDVQGGINRVWGNYFYYGGPGRNVRCP
;
A
#
# COMPACT_ATOMS: atom_id res chain seq x y z
N MET A 1 6.08 15.77 14.61
CA MET A 1 4.74 15.18 14.34
C MET A 1 3.65 16.01 15.03
N LEU A 2 2.35 15.78 14.81
CA LEU A 2 1.29 16.21 15.75
C LEU A 2 0.66 14.97 16.40
N CYS A 3 0.29 15.05 17.67
CA CYS A 3 -0.51 14.01 18.33
C CYS A 3 -1.93 14.56 18.50
N LEU A 4 -2.92 13.88 17.94
CA LEU A 4 -4.32 14.24 18.13
C LEU A 4 -5.00 13.18 19.00
N LEU A 5 -5.91 13.63 19.87
CA LEU A 5 -6.78 12.74 20.62
C LEU A 5 -7.48 11.79 19.65
N LYS A 6 -7.54 10.51 19.99
CA LYS A 6 -8.42 9.57 19.30
C LYS A 6 -9.81 10.19 19.31
N SER A 7 -10.34 10.50 18.13
CA SER A 7 -11.57 11.29 18.01
C SER A 7 -12.66 10.73 18.93
N LEU A 8 -13.19 11.59 19.80
CA LEU A 8 -14.21 11.28 20.82
C LEU A 8 -15.55 10.77 20.24
N TYR A 9 -15.69 10.72 18.90
CA TYR A 9 -16.86 10.14 18.25
C TYR A 9 -17.01 8.62 18.46
N PHE A 10 -16.02 7.95 19.04
CA PHE A 10 -16.11 6.56 19.48
C PHE A 10 -15.84 6.39 20.99
N CYS A 11 -16.47 7.23 21.82
CA CYS A 11 -16.69 6.93 23.24
C CYS A 11 -17.78 5.85 23.43
N MET A 12 -17.90 4.88 22.52
CA MET A 12 -18.75 3.71 22.68
C MET A 12 -17.90 2.46 22.47
N ASN A 13 -17.52 1.89 23.62
CA ASN A 13 -16.83 0.63 23.83
C ASN A 13 -15.38 0.58 23.34
N LEU A 14 -14.46 0.36 24.28
CA LEU A 14 -13.18 -0.29 24.03
C LEU A 14 -13.50 -1.58 23.25
N GLN A 15 -13.48 -1.50 21.92
CA GLN A 15 -13.70 -2.66 21.08
C GLN A 15 -12.64 -3.69 21.47
N GLU A 16 -13.08 -4.91 21.76
CA GLU A 16 -12.15 -6.00 22.05
C GLU A 16 -11.11 -6.10 20.94
N PRO A 17 -9.85 -6.45 21.26
CA PRO A 17 -8.82 -6.62 20.24
C PRO A 17 -9.31 -7.60 19.16
N PRO A 18 -8.99 -7.33 17.87
CA PRO A 18 -9.44 -8.16 16.78
C PRO A 18 -8.88 -9.57 16.90
N GLU A 19 -9.61 -10.55 16.38
CA GLU A 19 -9.10 -11.90 16.26
C GLU A 19 -8.11 -11.97 15.08
N ARG A 20 -6.84 -12.22 15.40
CA ARG A 20 -5.77 -12.32 14.40
C ARG A 20 -5.86 -13.65 13.66
N PRO A 21 -5.40 -13.71 12.39
CA PRO A 21 -5.32 -14.96 11.67
C PRO A 21 -4.47 -15.99 12.41
N LYS A 22 -4.90 -17.26 12.39
CA LYS A 22 -4.13 -18.40 12.89
C LYS A 22 -2.77 -18.44 12.18
N SER A 23 -1.72 -18.83 12.90
CA SER A 23 -0.32 -18.81 12.44
C SER A 23 0.31 -17.42 12.29
N ASN A 24 -0.39 -16.34 12.63
CA ASN A 24 0.21 -15.01 12.81
C ASN A 24 0.64 -14.79 14.27
N ASN A 25 1.60 -15.58 14.75
CA ASN A 25 2.19 -15.37 16.07
C ASN A 25 3.10 -14.14 16.02
N PRO A 26 2.80 -13.03 16.73
CA PRO A 26 3.79 -11.99 16.91
C PRO A 26 4.98 -12.62 17.62
N THR A 27 6.15 -12.63 16.99
CA THR A 27 7.38 -13.00 17.68
C THR A 27 7.48 -12.10 18.90
N GLY A 28 7.57 -12.68 20.10
CA GLY A 28 7.64 -11.96 21.38
C GLY A 28 8.84 -11.04 21.55
N ILE A 29 9.58 -10.80 20.47
CA ILE A 29 10.58 -9.76 20.32
C ILE A 29 9.85 -8.52 19.79
N THR A 30 9.43 -7.65 20.70
CA THR A 30 9.09 -6.26 20.41
C THR A 30 10.35 -5.45 20.13
N ASP A 31 11.23 -5.94 19.27
CA ASP A 31 12.23 -5.07 18.64
C ASP A 31 11.42 -4.23 17.67
N ILE A 32 10.97 -3.09 18.20
CA ILE A 32 10.34 -2.02 17.46
C ILE A 32 11.44 -1.50 16.54
N GLU A 33 11.59 -2.13 15.37
CA GLU A 33 12.39 -1.54 14.32
C GLU A 33 11.79 -0.16 14.03
N ASN A 34 12.59 0.89 14.26
CA ASN A 34 12.18 2.27 14.02
C ASN A 34 12.13 2.48 12.51
N PHE A 35 11.01 2.16 11.90
CA PHE A 35 10.83 2.27 10.45
C PHE A 35 10.49 3.69 10.00
N GLN A 36 10.30 4.66 10.90
CA GLN A 36 9.83 6.00 10.52
C GLN A 36 10.77 7.09 11.02
N LEU A 37 11.13 8.03 10.14
CA LEU A 37 12.10 9.09 10.45
C LEU A 37 11.77 9.91 11.71
N TRP A 38 10.49 10.09 12.01
CA TRP A 38 10.06 10.87 13.17
C TRP A 38 10.25 10.14 14.50
N SER A 39 10.23 8.80 14.53
CA SER A 39 10.46 8.07 15.78
C SER A 39 11.95 8.00 16.12
N LEU A 40 12.83 8.20 15.13
CA LEU A 40 14.29 8.27 15.32
C LEU A 40 14.72 9.49 16.13
N SER A 41 13.93 10.57 16.18
CA SER A 41 14.23 11.73 17.03
C SER A 41 13.84 11.52 18.50
N GLY A 42 13.27 10.36 18.86
CA GLY A 42 12.75 10.09 20.20
C GLY A 42 11.35 10.68 20.46
N GLU A 43 10.72 11.29 19.46
CA GLU A 43 9.31 11.73 19.57
C GLU A 43 8.39 10.52 19.73
N SER A 44 7.38 10.66 20.61
CA SER A 44 6.31 9.67 20.79
C SER A 44 4.99 10.38 21.10
N CYS A 45 3.88 9.72 20.81
CA CYS A 45 2.55 10.25 21.14
C CYS A 45 2.04 9.68 22.47
N PRO A 46 1.46 10.52 23.36
CA PRO A 46 0.87 10.07 24.61
C PRO A 46 -0.22 9.02 24.41
N ASP A 47 -0.47 8.22 25.44
CA ASP A 47 -1.59 7.28 25.45
C ASP A 47 -2.91 8.00 25.19
N GLY A 48 -3.80 7.36 24.42
CA GLY A 48 -5.06 7.95 23.99
C GLY A 48 -4.95 8.92 22.80
N THR A 49 -3.76 9.13 22.24
CA THR A 49 -3.55 9.94 21.03
C THR A 49 -3.01 9.11 19.86
N ILE A 50 -3.04 9.69 18.65
CA ILE A 50 -2.45 9.12 17.43
C ILE A 50 -1.53 10.14 16.75
N PRO A 51 -0.39 9.70 16.19
CA PRO A 51 0.47 10.57 15.41
C PRO A 51 -0.15 10.87 14.05
N ILE A 52 -0.21 12.16 13.70
CA ILE A 52 -0.73 12.66 12.44
C ILE A 52 0.32 13.57 11.81
N ARG A 53 0.60 13.34 10.53
CA ARG A 53 1.43 14.24 9.73
C ARG A 53 0.69 15.57 9.56
N ARG A 54 1.36 16.67 9.89
CA ARG A 54 0.86 18.02 9.63
C ARG A 54 0.82 18.26 8.11
N THR A 55 -0.36 18.56 7.59
CA THR A 55 -0.54 19.08 6.23
C THR A 55 -0.22 20.58 6.24
N THR A 56 0.65 21.02 5.33
CA THR A 56 1.01 22.45 5.21
C THR A 56 0.18 23.15 4.13
N GLU A 57 0.15 24.47 4.13
CA GLU A 57 -0.49 25.26 3.06
C GLU A 57 0.14 24.93 1.69
N GLN A 58 1.47 24.76 1.64
CA GLN A 58 2.17 24.36 0.42
C GLN A 58 1.70 22.99 -0.10
N ASP A 59 1.37 22.05 0.81
CA ASP A 59 0.82 20.74 0.42
C ASP A 59 -0.55 20.89 -0.27
N MET A 60 -1.37 21.81 0.22
CA MET A 60 -2.68 22.08 -0.34
C MET A 60 -2.61 22.81 -1.69
N LEU A 61 -1.65 23.72 -1.85
CA LEU A 61 -1.44 24.46 -3.10
C LEU A 61 -0.95 23.57 -4.25
N ARG A 62 -0.17 22.52 -3.96
CA ARG A 62 0.28 21.57 -4.99
C ARG A 62 -0.85 20.73 -5.57
N ALA A 63 -1.77 20.25 -4.74
CA ALA A 63 -2.80 19.28 -5.14
C ALA A 63 -3.97 19.86 -5.96
N SER A 64 -3.81 21.04 -6.57
CA SER A 64 -4.77 21.79 -7.39
C SER A 64 -6.12 22.18 -6.73
N SER A 65 -6.63 21.44 -5.73
CA SER A 65 -7.82 21.83 -4.95
C SER A 65 -7.95 21.10 -3.60
N VAL A 66 -8.43 21.84 -2.59
CA VAL A 66 -8.72 21.32 -1.23
C VAL A 66 -9.75 20.18 -1.25
N ARG A 67 -10.74 20.23 -2.15
CA ARG A 67 -11.76 19.18 -2.30
C ARG A 67 -11.23 17.87 -2.90
N ARG A 68 -10.10 17.90 -3.61
CA ARG A 68 -9.45 16.71 -4.21
C ARG A 68 -8.24 16.25 -3.40
N PHE A 69 -7.72 17.07 -2.49
CA PHE A 69 -6.61 16.67 -1.61
C PHE A 69 -6.99 15.41 -0.82
N GLY A 70 -6.26 14.34 -1.04
CA GLY A 70 -6.54 13.03 -0.44
C GLY A 70 -7.56 12.16 -1.15
N ARG A 71 -8.00 12.54 -2.36
CA ARG A 71 -8.76 11.67 -3.26
C ARG A 71 -7.92 11.38 -4.51
N ARG A 72 -7.99 10.15 -5.02
CA ARG A 72 -7.37 9.80 -6.31
C ARG A 72 -8.08 10.57 -7.43
N VAL A 73 -7.31 11.12 -8.38
CA VAL A 73 -7.86 11.99 -9.44
C VAL A 73 -8.74 11.16 -10.38
N ARG A 74 -9.91 11.71 -10.74
CA ARG A 74 -10.87 11.08 -11.66
C ARG A 74 -10.27 10.91 -13.05
N GLY A 75 -9.99 9.67 -13.43
CA GLY A 75 -9.82 9.28 -14.82
C GLY A 75 -11.14 8.80 -15.43
N ARG A 76 -11.45 9.21 -16.66
CA ARG A 76 -12.63 8.71 -17.39
C ARG A 76 -12.47 7.19 -17.60
N HIS A 77 -13.53 6.44 -17.27
CA HIS A 77 -13.74 5.01 -17.55
C HIS A 77 -12.53 4.07 -17.38
N VAL A 78 -12.52 3.32 -16.28
CA VAL A 78 -11.74 2.09 -16.17
C VAL A 78 -12.33 1.07 -17.15
N ARG A 79 -11.80 1.04 -18.38
CA ARG A 79 -11.97 -0.07 -19.32
C ARG A 79 -10.63 -0.78 -19.42
N ARG A 80 -10.67 -2.10 -19.30
CA ARG A 80 -9.53 -3.04 -19.28
C ARG A 80 -8.78 -3.12 -20.63
N ASP A 81 -9.07 -2.23 -21.58
CA ASP A 81 -8.49 -2.25 -22.92
C ASP A 81 -7.52 -1.07 -23.09
N THR A 82 -6.25 -1.32 -22.78
CA THR A 82 -5.05 -0.66 -23.34
C THR A 82 -4.81 0.84 -23.16
N ASN A 83 -5.63 1.59 -22.42
CA ASN A 83 -5.28 2.94 -21.96
C ASN A 83 -5.75 3.13 -20.52
N SER A 84 -4.96 2.59 -19.58
CA SER A 84 -4.98 3.11 -18.22
C SER A 84 -4.74 4.61 -18.28
N ASN A 85 -5.36 5.40 -17.39
CA ASN A 85 -5.24 6.86 -17.34
C ASN A 85 -3.82 7.32 -16.90
N GLY A 86 -2.78 6.83 -17.55
CA GLY A 86 -1.37 6.94 -17.18
C GLY A 86 -0.88 5.88 -16.19
N HIS A 87 -1.75 5.06 -15.60
CA HIS A 87 -1.35 4.11 -14.54
C HIS A 87 -0.73 2.82 -15.11
N GLU A 88 0.49 2.47 -14.73
CA GLU A 88 1.14 1.24 -15.19
C GLU A 88 1.53 0.35 -14.01
N HIS A 89 1.26 -0.94 -14.14
CA HIS A 89 1.40 -1.90 -13.04
C HIS A 89 2.40 -3.01 -13.37
N ALA A 90 3.09 -3.48 -12.33
CA ALA A 90 3.81 -4.76 -12.31
C ALA A 90 3.47 -5.48 -10.99
N VAL A 91 2.64 -6.52 -11.09
CA VAL A 91 1.93 -7.10 -9.94
C VAL A 91 1.99 -8.62 -9.92
N GLY A 92 2.00 -9.18 -8.71
CA GLY A 92 1.57 -10.54 -8.42
C GLY A 92 0.13 -10.54 -7.88
N PHE A 93 -0.70 -11.49 -8.31
CA PHE A 93 -2.09 -11.56 -7.87
C PHE A 93 -2.61 -12.98 -7.71
N VAL A 94 -3.63 -13.12 -6.86
CA VAL A 94 -4.50 -14.29 -6.76
C VAL A 94 -5.95 -13.86 -6.91
N ALA A 95 -6.74 -14.69 -7.59
CA ALA A 95 -8.14 -14.44 -7.85
C ALA A 95 -8.89 -15.76 -8.04
N GLY A 96 -10.20 -15.75 -7.82
CA GLY A 96 -11.09 -16.90 -8.05
C GLY A 96 -11.58 -17.58 -6.78
N ASP A 97 -11.05 -17.21 -5.61
CA ASP A 97 -11.51 -17.68 -4.30
C ASP A 97 -12.06 -16.52 -3.45
N GLN A 98 -12.50 -16.84 -2.24
CA GLN A 98 -12.84 -15.87 -1.20
C GLN A 98 -11.61 -15.62 -0.32
N TYR A 99 -11.16 -14.38 -0.29
CA TYR A 99 -10.01 -13.96 0.54
C TYR A 99 -10.50 -13.03 1.65
N TYR A 100 -10.01 -13.29 2.86
CA TYR A 100 -10.33 -12.52 4.06
C TYR A 100 -9.14 -11.68 4.52
N GLY A 101 -8.09 -11.57 3.69
CA GLY A 101 -6.91 -10.82 4.01
C GLY A 101 -5.70 -11.20 3.17
N ALA A 102 -4.64 -10.43 3.36
CA ALA A 102 -3.39 -10.53 2.63
C ALA A 102 -2.23 -10.07 3.51
N LYS A 103 -1.09 -10.75 3.42
CA LYS A 103 0.15 -10.38 4.10
C LYS A 103 1.33 -10.47 3.15
N ALA A 104 2.24 -9.52 3.25
CA ALA A 104 3.53 -9.59 2.58
C ALA A 104 4.59 -8.75 3.30
N SER A 105 5.86 -9.10 3.06
CA SER A 105 7.00 -8.22 3.27
C SER A 105 7.27 -7.44 1.98
N ILE A 106 7.27 -6.11 2.07
CA ILE A 106 7.35 -5.17 0.96
C ILE A 106 8.66 -4.42 1.02
N ASN A 107 9.53 -4.65 0.04
CA ASN A 107 10.83 -3.99 -0.03
C ASN A 107 10.68 -2.48 -0.30
N VAL A 108 11.38 -1.66 0.48
CA VAL A 108 11.24 -0.20 0.46
C VAL A 108 12.38 0.45 -0.32
N TRP A 109 12.05 1.28 -1.30
CA TRP A 109 12.97 2.08 -2.11
C TRP A 109 12.54 3.54 -2.15
N ALA A 110 13.44 4.42 -2.60
CA ALA A 110 13.14 5.81 -2.93
C ALA A 110 13.30 6.02 -4.45
N PRO A 111 12.36 5.50 -5.27
CA PRO A 111 12.43 5.64 -6.72
C PRO A 111 12.41 7.10 -7.16
N HIS A 112 13.12 7.41 -8.25
CA HIS A 112 13.00 8.70 -8.92
C HIS A 112 11.61 8.84 -9.55
N VAL A 113 10.93 9.94 -9.25
CA VAL A 113 9.66 10.35 -9.88
C VAL A 113 9.95 11.57 -10.75
N ALA A 114 9.68 11.44 -12.04
CA ALA A 114 10.13 12.39 -13.06
C ALA A 114 9.34 13.70 -13.04
N ASN A 115 8.02 13.63 -12.85
CA ASN A 115 7.12 14.77 -12.89
C ASN A 115 6.40 14.95 -11.54
N LEU A 116 6.10 16.21 -11.18
CA LEU A 116 5.45 16.53 -9.90
C LEU A 116 4.14 15.75 -9.69
N ASN A 117 3.33 15.63 -10.75
CA ASN A 117 1.99 15.01 -10.73
C ASN A 117 2.03 13.49 -10.98
N GLU A 118 3.23 12.90 -11.00
CA GLU A 118 3.41 11.45 -11.05
C GLU A 118 3.67 10.90 -9.64
N PHE A 119 3.57 9.58 -9.51
CA PHE A 119 3.99 8.87 -8.32
C PHE A 119 4.55 7.50 -8.69
N SER A 120 5.26 6.90 -7.75
CA SER A 120 5.56 5.48 -7.73
C SER A 120 5.17 4.92 -6.38
N LEU A 121 4.51 3.76 -6.36
CA LEU A 121 4.10 3.09 -5.14
C LEU A 121 4.37 1.59 -5.18
N SER A 122 4.32 0.98 -4.01
CA SER A 122 4.39 -0.46 -3.80
C SER A 122 3.41 -0.83 -2.70
N GLN A 123 2.43 -1.69 -3.00
CA GLN A 123 1.33 -1.94 -2.07
C GLN A 123 0.68 -3.32 -2.19
N ILE A 124 -0.19 -3.59 -1.21
CA ILE A 124 -1.18 -4.67 -1.22
C ILE A 124 -2.53 -4.06 -1.58
N TRP A 125 -3.23 -4.69 -2.52
CA TRP A 125 -4.64 -4.42 -2.81
C TRP A 125 -5.50 -5.60 -2.37
N VAL A 126 -6.53 -5.31 -1.56
CA VAL A 126 -7.61 -6.25 -1.24
C VAL A 126 -8.86 -5.77 -1.98
N ILE A 127 -9.36 -6.59 -2.91
CA ILE A 127 -10.29 -6.15 -3.95
C ILE A 127 -11.54 -7.03 -3.97
N SER A 128 -12.71 -6.40 -4.08
CA SER A 128 -13.99 -7.08 -4.32
C SER A 128 -14.87 -6.27 -5.28
N GLY A 129 -15.66 -6.94 -6.11
CA GLY A 129 -16.47 -6.29 -7.15
C GLY A 129 -15.76 -6.18 -8.51
N SER A 130 -16.34 -5.41 -9.42
CA SER A 130 -15.88 -5.29 -10.81
C SER A 130 -15.37 -3.90 -11.14
N PHE A 131 -14.26 -3.83 -11.88
CA PHE A 131 -13.71 -2.58 -12.38
C PHE A 131 -14.72 -1.83 -13.26
N GLY A 132 -14.92 -0.55 -12.98
CA GLY A 132 -15.83 0.32 -13.74
C GLY A 132 -17.30 0.23 -13.34
N ASP A 133 -17.62 -0.57 -12.32
CA ASP A 133 -18.94 -0.70 -11.71
C ASP A 133 -18.81 -0.45 -10.20
N ASP A 134 -18.74 -1.52 -9.40
CA ASP A 134 -18.92 -1.50 -7.95
C ASP A 134 -17.65 -1.89 -7.15
N LEU A 135 -16.47 -1.70 -7.75
CA LEU A 135 -15.18 -2.07 -7.16
C LEU A 135 -14.98 -1.44 -5.78
N ASN A 136 -14.73 -2.29 -4.79
CA ASN A 136 -14.27 -1.92 -3.46
C ASN A 136 -12.78 -2.29 -3.35
N THR A 137 -11.96 -1.37 -2.84
CA THR A 137 -10.55 -1.65 -2.56
C THR A 137 -10.15 -1.17 -1.17
N ILE A 138 -9.26 -1.94 -0.55
CA ILE A 138 -8.45 -1.53 0.60
C ILE A 138 -6.98 -1.68 0.18
N GLU A 139 -6.21 -0.64 0.43
CA GLU A 139 -4.87 -0.48 -0.09
C GLU A 139 -3.91 0.00 1.01
N SER A 140 -2.75 -0.63 1.13
CA SER A 140 -1.68 -0.14 2.01
C SER A 140 -0.30 -0.58 1.54
N GLY A 141 0.67 0.30 1.73
CA GLY A 141 2.03 0.14 1.23
C GLY A 141 2.87 1.37 1.47
N TRP A 142 3.85 1.60 0.60
CA TRP A 142 4.60 2.85 0.56
C TRP A 142 4.47 3.53 -0.81
N GLN A 143 4.54 4.86 -0.82
CA GLN A 143 4.52 5.65 -2.06
C GLN A 143 5.48 6.83 -2.01
N VAL A 144 6.06 7.17 -3.16
CA VAL A 144 6.75 8.43 -3.42
C VAL A 144 5.83 9.28 -4.30
N SER A 145 5.30 10.37 -3.74
CA SER A 145 4.39 11.28 -4.43
C SER A 145 4.79 12.73 -4.11
N PRO A 146 5.63 13.35 -4.97
CA PRO A 146 6.05 14.74 -4.81
C PRO A 146 4.87 15.72 -4.74
N GLU A 147 3.80 15.52 -5.52
CA GLU A 147 2.57 16.32 -5.43
C GLU A 147 2.00 16.31 -3.99
N MET A 148 1.83 15.12 -3.39
CA MET A 148 1.16 14.97 -2.10
C MET A 148 2.04 15.39 -0.91
N TYR A 149 3.35 15.11 -0.97
CA TYR A 149 4.24 15.22 0.19
C TYR A 149 5.29 16.33 0.06
N GLY A 150 5.55 16.83 -1.16
CA GLY A 150 6.51 17.90 -1.41
C GLY A 150 7.97 17.46 -1.36
N ASP A 151 8.20 16.14 -1.29
CA ASP A 151 9.52 15.53 -1.28
C ASP A 151 9.51 14.16 -2.00
N SER A 152 10.67 13.51 -2.01
CA SER A 152 10.87 12.20 -2.66
C SER A 152 11.07 11.06 -1.66
N HIS A 153 10.68 11.25 -0.40
CA HIS A 153 10.79 10.19 0.60
C HIS A 153 9.65 9.17 0.43
N PRO A 154 9.90 7.85 0.50
CA PRO A 154 8.83 6.88 0.54
C PRO A 154 8.01 7.05 1.82
N ARG A 155 6.70 7.22 1.66
CA ARG A 155 5.76 7.43 2.75
C ARG A 155 4.89 6.19 2.93
N PHE A 156 4.77 5.70 4.17
CA PHE A 156 3.76 4.69 4.50
C PHE A 156 2.37 5.30 4.24
N PHE A 157 1.50 4.60 3.53
CA PHE A 157 0.18 5.13 3.20
C PHE A 157 -0.91 4.06 3.28
N THR A 158 -2.13 4.57 3.35
CA THR A 158 -3.35 3.78 3.17
C THR A 158 -4.25 4.46 2.15
N TYR A 159 -5.03 3.65 1.43
CA TYR A 159 -6.12 4.12 0.59
C TYR A 159 -7.30 3.13 0.68
N TRP A 160 -8.50 3.61 0.38
CA TRP A 160 -9.67 2.76 0.19
C TRP A 160 -10.64 3.44 -0.78
N THR A 161 -11.50 2.68 -1.45
CA THR A 161 -12.65 3.18 -2.23
C THR A 161 -13.75 2.12 -2.27
N THR A 162 -14.99 2.52 -2.56
CA THR A 162 -16.15 1.62 -2.65
C THR A 162 -16.93 1.75 -3.97
N ASP A 163 -16.44 2.60 -4.88
CA ASP A 163 -17.14 2.94 -6.11
C ASP A 163 -16.19 3.07 -7.30
N SER A 164 -15.23 2.16 -7.45
CA SER A 164 -14.30 2.17 -8.59
C SER A 164 -13.54 3.50 -8.75
N TYR A 165 -13.11 4.10 -7.63
CA TYR A 165 -12.36 5.36 -7.60
C TYR A 165 -13.12 6.56 -8.19
N GLN A 166 -14.47 6.53 -8.24
CA GLN A 166 -15.27 7.57 -8.91
C GLN A 166 -15.55 8.78 -8.01
N ALA A 167 -16.16 8.55 -6.85
CA ALA A 167 -16.59 9.60 -5.92
C ALA A 167 -16.20 9.31 -4.46
N THR A 168 -16.09 8.04 -4.07
CA THR A 168 -15.66 7.61 -2.74
C THR A 168 -14.17 7.34 -2.68
N GLY A 169 -13.69 7.25 -1.45
CA GLY A 169 -12.33 6.84 -1.15
C GLY A 169 -11.46 7.94 -0.59
N CYS A 170 -10.40 7.51 0.08
CA CYS A 170 -9.61 8.40 0.92
C CYS A 170 -8.17 7.92 1.08
N TYR A 171 -7.22 8.81 0.85
CA TYR A 171 -5.83 8.62 1.28
C TYR A 171 -5.68 8.93 2.77
N ASN A 172 -4.98 8.04 3.47
CA ASN A 172 -4.52 8.24 4.84
C ASN A 172 -5.68 8.64 5.77
N LEU A 173 -5.48 9.73 6.53
CA LEU A 173 -6.47 10.33 7.43
C LEU A 173 -7.02 11.66 6.87
N LEU A 174 -6.94 11.88 5.55
CA LEU A 174 -7.34 13.15 4.92
C LEU A 174 -8.87 13.33 4.85
N CYS A 175 -9.61 12.26 5.11
CA CYS A 175 -11.06 12.17 5.18
C CYS A 175 -11.45 11.00 6.11
N SER A 176 -12.72 10.93 6.50
CA SER A 176 -13.24 9.82 7.30
C SER A 176 -13.20 8.50 6.52
N GLY A 177 -12.94 7.41 7.24
CA GLY A 177 -12.97 6.06 6.70
C GLY A 177 -12.04 5.11 7.46
N PHE A 178 -10.74 5.40 7.46
CA PHE A 178 -9.80 4.66 8.28
C PHE A 178 -9.78 5.19 9.72
N VAL A 179 -9.85 4.29 10.70
CA VAL A 179 -9.78 4.60 12.13
C VAL A 179 -8.42 4.16 12.65
N GLN A 180 -7.49 5.09 12.81
CA GLN A 180 -6.19 4.82 13.42
C GLN A 180 -6.33 4.68 14.94
N THR A 181 -5.71 3.64 15.51
CA THR A 181 -5.85 3.29 16.94
C THR A 181 -4.54 3.33 17.71
N ASN A 182 -3.40 3.33 17.01
CA ASN A 182 -2.07 3.22 17.61
C ASN A 182 -1.30 4.55 17.59
N SER A 183 -0.51 4.77 18.65
CA SER A 183 0.28 5.99 18.90
C SER A 183 1.73 5.92 18.37
N ARG A 184 2.13 4.80 17.76
CA ARG A 184 3.52 4.50 17.35
C ARG A 184 3.77 4.61 15.85
N ILE A 185 2.76 4.36 15.02
CA ILE A 185 2.87 4.40 13.55
C ILE A 185 2.09 5.60 13.02
N ALA A 186 2.77 6.49 12.31
CA ALA A 186 2.18 7.64 11.67
C ALA A 186 1.92 7.36 10.19
N ILE A 187 0.65 7.34 9.77
CA ILE A 187 0.31 7.22 8.35
C ILE A 187 0.72 8.52 7.62
N GLY A 188 1.37 8.38 6.47
CA GLY A 188 1.96 9.47 5.70
C GLY A 188 3.36 9.91 6.17
N ALA A 189 3.92 9.28 7.20
CA ALA A 189 5.30 9.55 7.62
C ALA A 189 6.31 8.81 6.73
N ALA A 190 7.50 9.40 6.62
CA ALA A 190 8.59 8.86 5.82
C ALA A 190 9.15 7.60 6.45
N ILE A 191 9.36 6.59 5.61
CA ILE A 191 9.97 5.32 5.99
C ILE A 191 11.49 5.46 5.88
N SER A 192 12.20 4.97 6.88
CA SER A 192 13.66 4.89 6.90
C SER A 192 14.11 3.72 7.77
N PRO A 193 15.20 3.02 7.41
CA PRO A 193 16.02 3.21 6.20
C PRO A 193 15.35 2.72 4.92
N THR A 194 15.90 3.11 3.76
CA THR A 194 15.49 2.63 2.43
C THR A 194 16.57 1.73 1.83
N SER A 195 16.18 0.86 0.91
CA SER A 195 17.11 -0.05 0.22
C SER A 195 17.99 0.70 -0.78
N SER A 196 19.16 0.12 -1.08
CA SER A 196 20.09 0.66 -2.07
C SER A 196 20.66 -0.44 -2.98
N TYR A 197 21.03 -0.08 -4.20
CA TYR A 197 21.54 -1.02 -5.20
C TYR A 197 22.87 -1.63 -4.74
N GLY A 198 22.91 -2.95 -4.60
CA GLY A 198 24.06 -3.70 -4.08
C GLY A 198 24.33 -3.47 -2.57
N GLY A 199 23.46 -2.74 -1.87
CA GLY A 199 23.61 -2.38 -0.47
C GLY A 199 22.53 -2.99 0.43
N GLY A 200 22.31 -2.35 1.57
CA GLY A 200 21.30 -2.78 2.56
C GLY A 200 19.90 -2.90 1.93
N GLN A 201 19.19 -3.96 2.28
CA GLN A 201 17.83 -4.23 1.82
C GLN A 201 16.88 -4.18 3.02
N PHE A 202 15.87 -3.33 2.94
CA PHE A 202 14.91 -3.11 4.01
C PHE A 202 13.50 -3.33 3.49
N ASP A 203 12.67 -4.03 4.27
CA ASP A 203 11.27 -4.24 3.96
C ASP A 203 10.38 -3.91 5.16
N ILE A 204 9.11 -3.64 4.87
CA ILE A 204 8.06 -3.50 5.86
C ILE A 204 7.12 -4.70 5.75
N SER A 205 6.65 -5.23 6.86
CA SER A 205 5.65 -6.29 6.86
C SER A 205 4.26 -5.70 7.07
N LEU A 206 3.32 -5.95 6.15
CA LEU A 206 1.93 -5.51 6.27
C LEU A 206 1.00 -6.71 6.26
N LEU A 207 -0.02 -6.69 7.12
CA LEU A 207 -1.15 -7.62 7.10
C LEU A 207 -2.44 -6.79 7.10
N ILE A 208 -3.29 -7.02 6.09
CA ILE A 208 -4.66 -6.55 6.04
C ILE A 208 -5.55 -7.78 6.20
N TRP A 209 -6.49 -7.78 7.14
CA TRP A 209 -7.43 -8.90 7.28
C TRP A 209 -8.78 -8.47 7.83
N LYS A 210 -9.80 -9.25 7.54
CA LYS A 210 -11.14 -9.08 8.07
C LYS A 210 -11.25 -9.80 9.40
N ASP A 211 -11.48 -9.04 10.47
CA ASP A 211 -11.69 -9.59 11.81
C ASP A 211 -12.99 -10.42 11.83
N PRO A 212 -12.95 -11.72 12.14
CA PRO A 212 -14.15 -12.56 12.18
C PRO A 212 -15.13 -12.15 13.29
N LYS A 213 -14.66 -11.47 14.36
CA LYS A 213 -15.52 -11.04 15.47
C LYS A 213 -16.44 -9.89 15.10
N HIS A 214 -15.91 -8.85 14.48
CA HIS A 214 -16.65 -7.61 14.21
C HIS A 214 -16.81 -7.29 12.72
N GLY A 215 -16.14 -8.03 11.84
CA GLY A 215 -16.18 -7.84 10.40
C GLY A 215 -15.37 -6.66 9.87
N ASN A 216 -14.73 -5.88 10.74
CA ASN A 216 -13.87 -4.75 10.34
C ASN A 216 -12.58 -5.25 9.69
N TRP A 217 -12.06 -4.48 8.73
CA TRP A 217 -10.76 -4.77 8.12
C TRP A 217 -9.65 -4.10 8.90
N TRP A 218 -8.76 -4.88 9.50
CA TRP A 218 -7.65 -4.39 10.30
C TRP A 218 -6.35 -4.31 9.51
N LEU A 219 -5.53 -3.31 9.84
CA LEU A 219 -4.19 -3.13 9.34
C LEU A 219 -3.17 -3.36 10.46
N GLN A 220 -2.28 -4.32 10.25
CA GLN A 220 -1.12 -4.56 11.09
C GLN A 220 0.15 -4.18 10.33
N PHE A 221 1.05 -3.51 11.04
CA PHE A 221 2.40 -3.17 10.59
C PHE A 221 3.43 -3.97 11.41
N GLY A 222 4.45 -4.50 10.75
CA GLY A 222 5.54 -5.25 11.36
C GLY A 222 5.07 -6.48 12.15
N SER A 223 5.78 -6.75 13.24
CA SER A 223 5.60 -7.90 14.14
C SER A 223 4.43 -7.76 15.12
N GLY A 224 3.28 -7.23 14.66
CA GLY A 224 2.04 -7.23 15.44
C GLY A 224 1.51 -5.87 15.87
N VAL A 225 2.02 -4.76 15.33
CA VAL A 225 1.52 -3.42 15.66
C VAL A 225 0.21 -3.16 14.93
N LEU A 226 -0.91 -3.11 15.65
CA LEU A 226 -2.22 -2.76 15.10
C LEU A 226 -2.27 -1.27 14.79
N VAL A 227 -2.22 -0.88 13.52
CA VAL A 227 -2.27 0.53 13.11
C VAL A 227 -3.67 1.09 13.31
N GLY A 228 -4.67 0.34 12.87
CA GLY A 228 -6.08 0.75 12.86
C GLY A 228 -6.93 -0.15 11.97
N TYR A 229 -8.15 0.29 11.66
CA TYR A 229 -9.09 -0.49 10.87
C TYR A 229 -9.97 0.37 9.96
N TRP A 230 -10.49 -0.25 8.90
CA TRP A 230 -11.62 0.25 8.12
C TRP A 230 -12.91 -0.43 8.59
N PRO A 231 -13.92 0.34 9.04
CA PRO A 231 -15.20 -0.21 9.43
C PRO A 231 -15.88 -0.96 8.28
N SER A 232 -16.49 -2.11 8.56
CA SER A 232 -17.16 -2.95 7.57
C SER A 232 -18.30 -2.23 6.82
N PHE A 233 -18.98 -1.30 7.50
CA PHE A 233 -20.12 -0.55 6.94
C PHE A 233 -19.72 0.38 5.79
N LEU A 234 -18.44 0.73 5.66
CA LEU A 234 -17.96 1.50 4.51
C LEU A 234 -18.22 0.74 3.20
N PHE A 235 -18.06 -0.58 3.25
CA PHE A 235 -18.00 -1.41 2.07
C PHE A 235 -19.37 -2.01 1.72
N THR A 236 -19.57 -2.19 0.42
CA THR A 236 -20.69 -2.92 -0.17
C THR A 236 -20.28 -4.36 -0.42
N ARG A 237 -19.17 -4.57 -1.13
CA ARG A 237 -18.64 -5.89 -1.51
C ARG A 237 -17.63 -6.45 -0.51
N LEU A 238 -16.66 -5.63 -0.09
CA LEU A 238 -15.68 -6.03 0.93
C LEU A 238 -16.31 -6.21 2.33
N ARG A 239 -17.60 -5.93 2.49
CA ARG A 239 -18.36 -6.30 3.70
C ARG A 239 -18.37 -7.80 3.93
N ASP A 240 -18.34 -8.59 2.85
CA ASP A 240 -18.36 -10.04 2.91
C ASP A 240 -16.93 -10.59 2.84
N TYR A 241 -16.30 -10.48 1.66
CA TYR A 241 -14.96 -10.98 1.37
C TYR A 241 -14.36 -10.29 0.13
N ALA A 242 -13.05 -10.46 -0.06
CA ALA A 242 -12.35 -10.09 -1.28
C ALA A 242 -12.38 -11.23 -2.31
N THR A 243 -12.47 -10.89 -3.58
CA THR A 243 -12.43 -11.85 -4.71
C THR A 243 -11.06 -11.87 -5.40
N MET A 244 -10.21 -10.91 -5.07
CA MET A 244 -8.85 -10.79 -5.59
C MET A 244 -7.94 -10.10 -4.56
N VAL A 245 -6.71 -10.57 -4.48
CA VAL A 245 -5.63 -9.90 -3.78
C VAL A 245 -4.51 -9.64 -4.79
N GLN A 246 -3.99 -8.41 -4.80
CA GLN A 246 -2.82 -8.04 -5.59
C GLN A 246 -1.71 -7.50 -4.70
N PHE A 247 -0.48 -7.66 -5.17
CA PHE A 247 0.74 -7.18 -4.57
C PHE A 247 1.60 -6.59 -5.70
N GLY A 248 2.27 -5.48 -5.50
CA GLY A 248 3.18 -4.98 -6.53
C GLY A 248 3.27 -3.48 -6.62
N GLY A 249 3.84 -3.03 -7.75
CA GLY A 249 4.10 -1.64 -8.03
C GLY A 249 3.08 -1.02 -8.96
N GLU A 250 2.91 0.28 -8.79
CA GLU A 250 2.15 1.13 -9.70
C GLU A 250 2.89 2.46 -9.87
N ILE A 251 2.91 2.97 -11.10
CA ILE A 251 3.37 4.34 -11.41
C ILE A 251 2.30 5.10 -12.19
N VAL A 252 2.42 6.42 -12.20
CA VAL A 252 1.73 7.27 -13.18
C VAL A 252 2.72 7.75 -14.22
N ASN A 253 2.36 7.57 -15.48
CA ASN A 253 3.02 8.10 -16.65
C ASN A 253 2.13 9.20 -17.25
N THR A 254 2.50 10.46 -17.06
CA THR A 254 1.79 11.61 -17.63
C THR A 254 2.18 11.89 -19.09
N SER A 255 3.30 11.32 -19.57
CA SER A 255 3.85 11.47 -20.94
C SER A 255 3.76 12.90 -21.53
N PRO A 256 4.18 13.96 -20.80
CA PRO A 256 3.99 15.35 -21.25
C PRO A 256 4.75 15.68 -22.55
N SER A 257 5.79 14.92 -22.86
CA SER A 257 6.66 15.08 -24.04
C SER A 257 6.47 14.01 -25.11
N ALA A 258 5.36 13.27 -25.10
CA ALA A 258 5.06 12.12 -25.98
C ALA A 258 6.05 10.93 -25.90
N SER A 259 7.07 11.02 -25.05
CA SER A 259 7.93 9.90 -24.65
C SER A 259 7.43 9.30 -23.34
N HIS A 260 7.76 8.03 -23.10
CA HIS A 260 7.49 7.40 -21.82
C HIS A 260 8.15 8.17 -20.66
N THR A 261 7.53 8.15 -19.47
CA THR A 261 8.11 8.76 -18.27
C THR A 261 9.40 8.03 -17.84
N SER A 262 10.35 8.77 -17.26
CA SER A 262 11.52 8.22 -16.55
C SER A 262 11.23 7.96 -15.06
N THR A 263 9.96 8.01 -14.64
CA THR A 263 9.55 7.57 -13.29
C THR A 263 9.86 6.10 -13.12
N GLN A 264 10.62 5.80 -12.07
CA GLN A 264 11.05 4.45 -11.73
C GLN A 264 9.95 3.74 -10.94
N MET A 265 9.79 2.43 -11.16
CA MET A 265 8.98 1.56 -10.31
C MET A 265 9.89 0.73 -9.41
N GLY A 266 9.52 0.62 -8.12
CA GLY A 266 10.29 -0.15 -7.14
C GLY A 266 11.69 0.41 -6.97
N SER A 267 12.71 -0.36 -7.37
CA SER A 267 14.11 0.06 -7.31
C SER A 267 14.58 0.83 -8.56
N GLY A 268 13.76 0.89 -9.61
CA GLY A 268 14.19 1.37 -10.92
C GLY A 268 14.90 0.33 -11.79
N HIS A 269 15.03 -0.91 -11.30
CA HIS A 269 15.69 -2.01 -11.99
C HIS A 269 14.70 -3.13 -12.32
N PHE A 270 14.97 -3.86 -13.40
CA PHE A 270 14.14 -4.98 -13.85
C PHE A 270 14.27 -6.19 -12.91
N ALA A 271 13.19 -6.96 -12.82
CA ALA A 271 13.02 -8.14 -11.98
C ALA A 271 14.14 -9.17 -12.13
N GLY A 272 14.65 -9.34 -13.36
CA GLY A 272 15.74 -10.28 -13.67
C GLY A 272 17.05 -9.99 -12.94
N GLU A 273 17.24 -8.79 -12.37
CA GLU A 273 18.44 -8.47 -11.59
C GLU A 273 18.44 -9.09 -10.18
N GLY A 274 17.28 -9.47 -9.66
CA GLY A 274 17.15 -10.23 -8.42
C GLY A 274 17.49 -9.47 -7.13
N PHE A 275 17.76 -10.22 -6.06
CA PHE A 275 17.96 -9.67 -4.71
C PHE A 275 19.14 -8.70 -4.64
N GLY A 276 18.94 -7.59 -3.92
CA GLY A 276 19.93 -6.52 -3.77
C GLY A 276 19.87 -5.47 -4.88
N LYS A 277 19.08 -5.69 -5.93
CA LYS A 277 19.02 -4.82 -7.11
C LYS A 277 17.59 -4.50 -7.54
N ALA A 278 16.78 -5.54 -7.73
CA ALA A 278 15.35 -5.41 -8.04
C ALA A 278 14.53 -5.25 -6.76
N SER A 279 13.41 -4.55 -6.85
CA SER A 279 12.44 -4.54 -5.76
C SER A 279 11.73 -5.88 -5.65
N TYR A 280 11.27 -6.24 -4.46
CA TYR A 280 10.60 -7.52 -4.23
C TYR A 280 9.42 -7.42 -3.26
N PHE A 281 8.52 -8.38 -3.42
CA PHE A 281 7.64 -8.83 -2.36
C PHE A 281 8.04 -10.25 -1.98
N ARG A 282 8.04 -10.56 -0.69
CA ARG A 282 8.30 -11.92 -0.17
C ARG A 282 7.33 -12.25 0.96
N ASN A 283 7.29 -13.53 1.33
CA ASN A 283 6.39 -14.07 2.36
C ASN A 283 4.93 -13.75 2.05
N LEU A 284 4.54 -13.88 0.77
CA LEU A 284 3.16 -13.63 0.34
C LEU A 284 2.25 -14.68 0.97
N GLN A 285 1.19 -14.21 1.63
CA GLN A 285 0.16 -15.04 2.23
C GLN A 285 -1.21 -14.39 2.05
N VAL A 286 -2.26 -15.20 2.09
CA VAL A 286 -3.66 -14.78 2.14
C VAL A 286 -4.33 -15.34 3.37
N VAL A 287 -5.43 -14.71 3.79
CA VAL A 287 -6.27 -15.22 4.88
C VAL A 287 -7.48 -15.93 4.28
N ASP A 288 -7.70 -17.17 4.68
CA ASP A 288 -8.85 -17.98 4.24
C ASP A 288 -10.12 -17.74 5.08
N TRP A 289 -11.20 -18.44 4.73
CA TRP A 289 -12.51 -18.33 5.38
C TRP A 289 -12.52 -18.77 6.85
N ASP A 290 -11.58 -19.64 7.26
CA ASP A 290 -11.43 -20.13 8.63
C ASP A 290 -10.35 -19.32 9.40
N ASN A 291 -10.05 -18.11 8.89
CA ASN A 291 -9.10 -17.17 9.47
C ASN A 291 -7.68 -17.77 9.60
N ASN A 292 -7.27 -18.66 8.69
CA ASN A 292 -5.91 -19.17 8.62
C ASN A 292 -5.07 -18.32 7.67
N LEU A 293 -3.84 -18.01 8.08
CA LEU A 293 -2.87 -17.37 7.21
C LEU A 293 -2.10 -18.42 6.40
N ILE A 294 -2.39 -18.50 5.10
CA ILE A 294 -1.89 -19.55 4.21
C ILE A 294 -1.11 -18.99 3.01
N PRO A 295 -0.14 -19.73 2.45
CA PRO A 295 0.49 -19.33 1.18
C PRO A 295 -0.53 -19.28 0.03
N PRO A 296 -0.41 -18.35 -0.92
CA PRO A 296 -1.22 -18.37 -2.13
C PRO A 296 -0.91 -19.61 -2.97
N SER A 297 -1.95 -20.33 -3.39
CA SER A 297 -1.83 -21.57 -4.17
C SER A 297 -1.62 -21.35 -5.68
N ASN A 298 -2.03 -20.19 -6.21
CA ASN A 298 -2.02 -19.88 -7.64
C ASN A 298 -1.60 -18.43 -7.91
N LEU A 299 -0.43 -18.04 -7.38
CA LEU A 299 0.12 -16.71 -7.61
C LEU A 299 0.46 -16.55 -9.09
N LYS A 300 -0.19 -15.58 -9.75
CA LYS A 300 0.10 -15.16 -11.12
C LYS A 300 0.81 -13.83 -11.10
N VAL A 301 1.60 -13.55 -12.13
CA VAL A 301 2.27 -12.25 -12.29
C VAL A 301 1.86 -11.61 -13.62
N LEU A 302 1.78 -10.28 -13.64
CA LEU A 302 1.40 -9.48 -14.79
C LEU A 302 2.12 -8.13 -14.74
N ALA A 303 2.65 -7.70 -15.88
CA ALA A 303 3.08 -6.31 -16.09
C ALA A 303 2.37 -5.75 -17.32
N ASP A 304 1.85 -4.52 -17.21
CA ASP A 304 1.12 -3.86 -18.30
C ASP A 304 2.06 -3.50 -19.45
N ARG A 305 3.28 -3.04 -19.12
CA ARG A 305 4.35 -2.71 -20.08
C ARG A 305 5.69 -3.37 -19.69
N PRO A 306 5.89 -4.66 -20.01
CA PRO A 306 7.09 -5.42 -19.62
C PRO A 306 8.43 -4.81 -20.05
N ASN A 307 8.46 -4.01 -21.13
CA ASN A 307 9.68 -3.33 -21.57
C ASN A 307 10.04 -2.08 -20.73
N CYS A 308 9.07 -1.53 -19.99
CA CYS A 308 9.23 -0.36 -19.13
C CYS A 308 9.39 -0.79 -17.67
N TYR A 309 8.56 -1.75 -17.26
CA TYR A 309 8.53 -2.36 -15.93
C TYR A 309 8.14 -3.83 -16.07
N ASP A 310 8.89 -4.74 -15.45
CA ASP A 310 8.62 -6.18 -15.51
C ASP A 310 8.40 -6.78 -14.11
N VAL A 311 8.03 -8.07 -14.10
CA VAL A 311 7.79 -8.84 -12.90
C VAL A 311 8.16 -10.30 -13.14
N GLN A 312 8.78 -10.93 -12.16
CA GLN A 312 9.16 -12.34 -12.20
C GLN A 312 8.87 -13.01 -10.86
N GLY A 313 7.97 -13.99 -10.87
CA GLY A 313 7.59 -14.77 -9.69
C GLY A 313 8.54 -15.93 -9.39
N GLY A 314 8.54 -16.38 -8.13
CA GLY A 314 9.27 -17.55 -7.68
C GLY A 314 8.71 -18.11 -6.37
N ILE A 315 9.15 -19.32 -6.02
CA ILE A 315 8.85 -19.96 -4.74
C ILE A 315 10.12 -20.62 -4.18
N ASN A 316 10.42 -20.37 -2.90
CA ASN A 316 11.49 -21.07 -2.20
C ASN A 316 11.18 -21.20 -0.70
N ARG A 317 12.00 -21.97 0.03
CA ARG A 317 11.77 -22.25 1.46
C ARG A 317 11.99 -21.05 2.39
N VAL A 318 12.75 -20.04 1.95
CA VAL A 318 13.15 -18.89 2.77
C VAL A 318 12.15 -17.74 2.64
N TRP A 319 11.68 -17.48 1.41
CA TRP A 319 10.80 -16.37 1.08
C TRP A 319 9.35 -16.80 0.82
N GLY A 320 9.06 -18.11 0.85
CA GLY A 320 7.77 -18.64 0.44
C GLY A 320 7.50 -18.31 -1.03
N ASN A 321 6.25 -17.93 -1.33
CA ASN A 321 5.92 -17.26 -2.58
C ASN A 321 6.50 -15.84 -2.57
N TYR A 322 7.13 -15.44 -3.66
CA TYR A 322 7.74 -14.11 -3.83
C TYR A 322 7.74 -13.69 -5.30
N PHE A 323 8.02 -12.42 -5.55
CA PHE A 323 8.37 -11.95 -6.89
C PHE A 323 9.33 -10.76 -6.81
N TYR A 324 10.14 -10.61 -7.85
CA TYR A 324 10.83 -9.35 -8.14
C TYR A 324 10.01 -8.53 -9.13
N TYR A 325 10.08 -7.21 -9.03
CA TYR A 325 9.41 -6.29 -9.94
C TYR A 325 10.16 -4.96 -9.98
N GLY A 326 9.89 -4.19 -11.03
CA GLY A 326 10.38 -2.83 -11.16
C GLY A 326 10.81 -2.51 -12.58
N GLY A 327 11.43 -1.34 -12.74
CA GLY A 327 11.99 -0.93 -14.01
C GLY A 327 12.24 0.57 -14.05
N PRO A 328 13.07 1.03 -15.00
CA PRO A 328 13.48 2.42 -15.09
C PRO A 328 12.41 3.33 -15.71
N GLY A 329 11.31 2.77 -16.22
CA GLY A 329 10.42 3.47 -17.13
C GLY A 329 11.10 3.64 -18.48
N ARG A 330 11.35 4.88 -18.88
CA ARG A 330 11.94 5.23 -20.18
C ARG A 330 13.31 4.58 -20.38
N ASN A 331 13.44 3.80 -21.45
CA ASN A 331 14.68 3.15 -21.85
C ASN A 331 14.66 2.77 -23.35
N VAL A 332 15.73 2.15 -23.87
CA VAL A 332 15.83 1.81 -25.31
C VAL A 332 14.73 0.88 -25.83
N ARG A 333 14.12 0.05 -24.95
CA ARG A 333 12.98 -0.84 -25.27
C ARG A 333 11.62 -0.20 -24.93
N CYS A 334 11.63 0.95 -24.27
CA CYS A 334 10.46 1.72 -23.84
C CYS A 334 10.74 3.24 -24.02
N PRO A 335 10.68 3.74 -25.26
CA PRO A 335 11.21 5.07 -25.61
C PRO A 335 10.42 6.29 -25.11
#